data_AF-A0A931QIK4-F1
#
_entry.id   AF-A0A931QIK4-F1
#
_cell.length_a   1.000
_cell.length_b   1.000
_cell.length_c   1.000
_cell.angle_alpha   90.00
_cell.angle_beta   90.00
_cell.angle_gamma   90.00
#
_symmetry.space_group_name_H-M   'P 1'
#
loop_
_entity.id
_entity.type
_entity.pdbx_description
1 polymer ?
#
loop_
_entity_poly.entity_id
_entity_poly.type
_entity_poly.pdbx_seq_one_letter_code
_entity_poly.pdbx_strand_id
1 'polypeptide(L)' 'MVIETVSRPEQVVMGYAGRPVVHRRYETGSRVKLLRVVYEEASDRRIVVTAYLTSDVERYWKEKGR' A
#
# COMPACT_ATOMS: atom_id res chain seq x y z
N MET A 1 1.71 10.41 5.16
CA MET A 1 1.14 9.06 4.97
C MET A 1 1.27 8.58 3.51
N VAL A 2 0.59 9.14 2.51
CA VAL A 2 0.66 8.59 1.12
C VAL A 2 2.08 8.64 0.52
N ILE A 3 2.74 9.80 0.54
CA ILE A 3 4.12 9.96 0.01
C ILE A 3 5.07 8.99 0.72
N GLU A 4 5.01 8.95 2.05
CA GLU A 4 5.82 8.04 2.86
C GLU A 4 5.59 6.57 2.51
N THR A 5 4.33 6.15 2.33
CA THR A 5 3.99 4.78 1.92
C THR A 5 4.56 4.43 0.54
N VAL A 6 4.59 5.39 -0.39
CA VAL A 6 5.16 5.21 -1.73
C VAL A 6 6.69 5.17 -1.71
N SER A 7 7.33 6.00 -0.89
CA SER A 7 8.79 6.07 -0.78
C SER A 7 9.39 4.97 0.10
N ARG A 8 8.67 4.54 1.14
CA ARG A 8 9.11 3.57 2.16
C ARG A 8 7.98 2.58 2.48
N PRO A 9 7.57 1.75 1.50
CA PRO A 9 6.54 0.75 1.73
C PRO A 9 7.03 -0.31 2.72
N GLU A 10 6.13 -0.83 3.55
CA GLU A 10 6.44 -2.04 4.32
C GLU A 10 6.22 -3.30 3.49
N GLN A 11 5.32 -3.22 2.52
CA GLN A 11 5.04 -4.31 1.60
C GLN A 11 4.68 -3.77 0.22
N VAL A 12 5.16 -4.45 -0.82
CA VAL A 12 4.81 -4.21 -2.22
C VAL A 12 4.19 -5.48 -2.76
N VAL A 13 3.02 -5.37 -3.38
CA VAL A 13 2.33 -6.49 -4.03
C VAL A 13 1.84 -6.09 -5.41
N MET A 14 1.65 -7.07 -6.28
CA MET A 14 0.98 -6.85 -7.57
C MET A 14 -0.53 -6.87 -7.36
N GLY A 15 -1.19 -5.78 -7.72
CA GLY A 15 -2.63 -5.62 -7.68
C GLY A 15 -3.31 -6.08 -8.96
N TYR A 16 -4.61 -5.76 -9.05
CA TYR A 16 -5.40 -6.01 -10.24
C TYR A 16 -4.83 -5.27 -11.46
N ALA A 17 -4.94 -5.90 -12.65
CA ALA A 17 -4.41 -5.38 -13.91
C ALA A 17 -2.90 -5.09 -13.90
N GLY A 18 -2.13 -5.76 -13.02
CA GLY A 18 -0.67 -5.63 -12.97
C GLY A 18 -0.18 -4.31 -12.35
N ARG A 19 -1.04 -3.54 -11.68
CA ARG A 19 -0.63 -2.28 -11.04
C ARG A 19 0.06 -2.56 -9.70
N PRO A 20 1.23 -1.95 -9.41
CA PRO A 20 1.85 -2.02 -8.10
C PRO A 20 0.92 -1.46 -7.02
N VAL A 21 0.82 -2.19 -5.90
CA VAL A 21 0.16 -1.74 -4.69
C VAL A 21 1.16 -1.76 -3.55
N VAL A 22 1.35 -0.61 -2.93
CA VAL A 22 2.20 -0.47 -1.74
C VAL A 22 1.35 -0.34 -0.50
N HIS A 23 1.79 -1.03 0.54
CA HIS A 23 1.13 -1.08 1.84
C HIS A 23 2.07 -0.55 2.92
N ARG A 24 1.51 0.18 3.89
CA ARG A 24 2.18 0.58 5.14
C ARG A 24 1.17 0.61 6.26
N ARG A 25 1.54 0.10 7.43
CA ARG A 25 0.68 0.08 8.60
C ARG A 25 0.84 1.39 9.35
N TYR A 26 -0.26 1.88 9.91
CA TYR A 26 -0.29 3.08 10.74
C TYR A 26 -1.08 2.79 12.00
N GLU A 27 -0.50 3.11 13.14
CA GLU A 27 -1.16 3.02 14.43
C GLU A 27 -2.04 4.25 14.64
N THR A 28 -3.32 4.04 14.92
CA THR A 28 -4.28 5.11 15.21
C THR A 28 -4.94 4.79 16.56
N GLY A 29 -4.41 5.36 17.64
CA GLY A 29 -4.82 5.00 19.00
C GLY A 29 -4.50 3.54 19.30
N SER A 30 -5.51 2.73 19.64
CA SER A 30 -5.36 1.29 19.94
C SER A 30 -5.55 0.36 18.74
N ARG A 31 -5.70 0.89 17.51
CA ARG A 31 -5.97 0.09 16.32
C ARG A 31 -4.91 0.31 15.25
N VAL A 32 -4.56 -0.77 14.55
CA VAL A 32 -3.73 -0.72 13.34
C VAL A 32 -4.63 -0.50 12.12
N LYS A 33 -4.24 0.43 11.26
CA LYS A 33 -4.83 0.66 9.94
C LYS A 33 -3.79 0.33 8.87
N LEU A 34 -4.25 -0.17 7.73
CA LEU A 34 -3.42 -0.37 6.55
C LEU A 34 -3.71 0.73 5.54
N LEU A 35 -2.70 1.52 5.17
CA LEU A 35 -2.79 2.41 4.01
C LEU A 35 -2.36 1.63 2.78
N ARG A 36 -3.28 1.49 1.83
CA ARG A 36 -3.00 0.91 0.51
C ARG A 36 -2.92 2.03 -0.51
N VAL A 37 -1.85 2.07 -1.28
CA VAL A 37 -1.68 3.03 -2.38
C VAL A 37 -1.41 2.27 -3.67
N VAL A 38 -2.27 2.46 -4.66
CA VAL A 38 -2.08 2.01 -6.03
C VAL A 38 -1.45 3.16 -6.80
N TYR A 39 -0.34 2.89 -7.47
CA TYR A 39 0.29 3.86 -8.36
C TYR A 39 0.66 3.23 -9.70
N GLU A 40 0.89 4.10 -10.68
CA GLU A 40 1.48 3.74 -11.96
C GLU A 40 2.83 4.42 -12.09
N GLU A 41 3.79 3.71 -12.70
CA GLU A 41 5.07 4.29 -13.07
C GLU A 41 4.92 4.96 -14.44
N ALA A 42 5.26 6.24 -14.52
CA ALA A 42 5.26 7.00 -15.75
C ALA A 42 6.61 7.71 -15.88
N SER A 43 7.53 7.11 -16.63
CA SER A 43 8.88 7.62 -16.87
C SER A 43 9.62 7.96 -15.57
N ASP A 44 9.62 9.22 -15.16
CA ASP A 44 10.35 9.77 -14.02
C ASP A 44 9.48 9.98 -12.76
N ARG A 45 8.17 9.68 -12.84
CA ARG A 45 7.21 9.95 -11.77
C ARG A 45 6.33 8.75 -11.46
N ARG A 46 5.87 8.70 -10.21
CA ARG A 46 4.84 7.77 -9.75
C ARG A 46 3.51 8.51 -9.65
N ILE A 47 2.52 8.08 -10.41
CA ILE A 47 1.18 8.68 -10.41
C ILE A 47 0.31 7.85 -9.47
N VAL A 48 -0.11 8.45 -8.35
CA VAL A 48 -1.03 7.80 -7.41
C VAL A 48 -2.43 7.77 -8.03
N VAL A 49 -2.96 6.57 -8.22
CA VAL A 49 -4.29 6.34 -8.82
C VAL A 49 -5.34 6.26 -7.73
N THR A 50 -5.02 5.57 -6.63
CA THR A 50 -5.96 5.38 -5.51
C THR A 50 -5.19 5.19 -4.23
N ALA A 51 -5.63 5.86 -3.16
CA ALA A 51 -5.13 5.64 -1.81
C ALA A 51 -6.30 5.55 -0.83
N TYR A 52 -6.29 4.54 0.04
CA TYR A 52 -7.31 4.43 1.09
C TYR A 52 -6.79 3.67 2.30
N LEU A 53 -7.39 3.99 3.45
CA LEU A 53 -7.16 3.32 4.72
C LEU A 53 -8.20 2.22 4.93
N THR A 54 -7.76 1.08 5.45
CA THR A 54 -8.64 -0.01 5.86
C THR A 54 -8.22 -0.58 7.21
N SER A 55 -9.17 -1.15 7.95
CA SER A 55 -8.88 -1.96 9.15
C SER A 55 -8.59 -3.42 8.83
N ASP A 56 -8.90 -3.89 7.62
CA ASP A 56 -8.81 -5.30 7.24
C ASP A 56 -7.37 -5.66 6.83
N VAL A 57 -6.43 -5.53 7.77
CA VAL A 57 -4.99 -5.75 7.49
C VAL A 57 -4.77 -7.15 6.92
N GLU A 58 -5.30 -8.19 7.57
CA GLU A 58 -5.11 -9.60 7.19
C GLU A 58 -5.60 -9.92 5.78
N ARG A 59 -6.68 -9.27 5.33
CA ARG A 59 -7.23 -9.48 3.99
C ARG A 59 -6.27 -9.05 2.89
N TYR A 60 -5.50 -7.98 3.14
CA TYR A 60 -4.68 -7.33 2.13
C TYR A 60 -3.19 -7.56 2.31
N TRP A 61 -2.76 -7.87 3.53
CA TRP A 61 -1.38 -8.21 3.82
C TRP A 61 -1.06 -9.60 3.26
N LYS A 62 -0.16 -9.65 2.28
CA LYS A 62 0.28 -10.93 1.72
C LYS A 62 1.46 -11.44 2.53
N GLU A 63 1.24 -12.44 3.37
CA GLU A 63 2.35 -13.16 3.99
C GLU A 63 3.25 -13.71 2.88
N LYS A 64 4.57 -13.48 3.00
CA LYS A 64 5.52 -14.08 2.05
C LYS A 64 5.34 -15.58 2.17
N GLY A 65 4.99 -16.23 1.06
CA GLY A 65 4.92 -17.69 0.97
C GLY A 65 6.19 -18.30 1.53
N ARG A 66 6.00 -19.34 2.34
CA ARG A 66 7.03 -20.16 2.96
C ARG A 66 7.89 -20.86 1.90
#